data_AF-A0AAI8VHS4-F1
#
_entry.id   AF-A0AAI8VHS4-F1
#
_cell.length_a   1.000
_cell.length_b   1.000
_cell.length_c   1.000
_cell.angle_alpha   90.00
_cell.angle_beta   90.00
_cell.angle_gamma   90.00
#
_symmetry.space_group_name_H-M   'P 1'
#
loop_
_entity.id
_entity.type
_entity.pdbx_description
1 polymer ?
#
loop_
_entity_poly.entity_id
_entity_poly.type
_entity_poly.pdbx_seq_one_letter_code
_entity_poly.pdbx_strand_id
1 'polypeptide(L)'
;MAPGALMADEPQEVVFHAGKGKQTRAVLSGADLKPTFDRIPTVDFKLAFSDSLADRQAVAREVKRAFTEVGFMYATNHGISSDLQDRTTDAIKQFFDQPKRRR
;
A
#
# COMPACT_ATOMS: atom_id res chain seq x y z
N MET A 1 8.60 1.23 -51.62
CA MET A 1 8.91 1.62 -50.23
C MET A 1 7.60 1.87 -49.53
N ALA A 2 7.00 0.83 -48.93
CA ALA A 2 5.78 0.98 -48.14
C ALA A 2 6.17 1.53 -46.76
N PRO A 3 5.46 2.54 -46.22
CA PRO A 3 5.71 3.04 -44.88
C PRO A 3 5.41 1.91 -43.88
N GLY A 4 6.40 1.58 -43.06
CA GLY A 4 6.25 0.63 -41.96
C GLY A 4 5.09 1.08 -41.09
N ALA A 5 4.02 0.28 -41.06
CA ALA A 5 2.95 0.44 -40.10
C ALA A 5 3.61 0.50 -38.73
N LEU A 6 3.41 1.62 -38.04
CA LEU A 6 3.64 1.73 -36.60
C LEU A 6 2.82 0.60 -35.99
N MET A 7 3.50 -0.50 -35.64
CA MET A 7 2.90 -1.60 -34.89
C MET A 7 2.43 -0.96 -33.60
N ALA A 8 1.11 -0.79 -33.46
CA ALA A 8 0.53 -0.43 -32.18
C ALA A 8 1.02 -1.49 -31.19
N ASP A 9 1.67 -1.03 -30.11
CA ASP A 9 2.14 -1.91 -29.06
C ASP A 9 0.95 -2.77 -28.62
N GLU A 10 1.08 -4.10 -28.68
CA GLU A 10 -0.04 -4.98 -28.36
C GLU A 10 -0.54 -4.66 -26.94
N PRO A 11 -1.86 -4.54 -26.71
CA PRO A 11 -2.39 -4.14 -25.42
C PRO A 11 -1.92 -5.15 -24.37
N GLN A 12 -1.05 -4.70 -23.46
CA GLN A 12 -0.51 -5.55 -22.42
C GLN A 12 -1.64 -5.91 -21.45
N GLU A 13 -1.83 -7.19 -21.15
CA GLU A 13 -2.86 -7.65 -20.22
C GLU A 13 -2.24 -8.28 -18.96
N VAL A 14 -2.89 -8.05 -17.81
CA VAL A 14 -2.57 -8.74 -16.57
C VAL A 14 -3.58 -9.87 -16.35
N VAL A 15 -3.07 -11.08 -16.19
CA VAL A 15 -3.88 -12.27 -15.83
C VAL A 15 -3.76 -12.53 -14.34
N PHE A 16 -4.88 -12.61 -13.64
CA PHE A 16 -4.92 -12.91 -12.20
C PHE A 16 -6.00 -13.96 -11.89
N HIS A 17 -5.84 -14.65 -10.75
CA HIS A 17 -6.81 -15.63 -10.30
C HIS A 17 -7.73 -15.01 -9.24
N ALA A 18 -9.03 -14.99 -9.53
CA ALA A 18 -10.06 -14.54 -8.60
C ALA A 18 -10.96 -15.72 -8.20
N GLY A 19 -11.90 -15.49 -7.28
CA GLY A 19 -12.82 -16.54 -6.79
C GLY A 19 -13.68 -17.21 -7.89
N LYS A 20 -13.77 -16.61 -9.08
CA LYS A 20 -14.48 -17.16 -10.26
C LYS A 20 -13.53 -17.73 -11.34
N GLY A 21 -12.26 -17.96 -11.01
CA GLY A 21 -11.25 -18.46 -11.94
C GLY A 21 -10.32 -17.37 -12.48
N LYS A 22 -9.69 -17.65 -13.63
CA LYS A 22 -8.78 -16.71 -14.29
C LYS A 22 -9.55 -15.51 -14.84
N GLN A 23 -9.08 -14.31 -14.54
CA GLN A 23 -9.60 -13.06 -15.06
C GLN A 23 -8.46 -12.25 -15.69
N THR A 24 -8.79 -11.44 -16.68
CA THR A 24 -7.85 -10.55 -17.38
C THR A 24 -8.29 -9.10 -17.26
N ARG A 25 -7.31 -8.19 -17.24
CA ARG A 25 -7.54 -6.74 -17.36
C ARG A 25 -6.42 -6.13 -18.19
N ALA A 26 -6.79 -5.17 -19.06
CA ALA A 26 -5.82 -4.39 -19.81
C ALA A 26 -4.97 -3.50 -18.88
N VAL A 27 -3.67 -3.39 -19.19
CA VAL A 27 -2.75 -2.41 -18.62
C VAL A 27 -3.03 -1.08 -19.32
N LEU A 28 -3.45 -0.08 -18.54
CA LEU A 28 -3.67 1.28 -19.07
C LEU A 28 -2.33 1.96 -19.32
N SER A 29 -2.16 2.59 -20.47
CA SER A 29 -0.94 3.31 -20.85
C SER A 29 -1.27 4.59 -21.62
N GLY A 30 -0.31 5.51 -21.71
CA GLY A 30 -0.45 6.76 -22.48
C GLY A 30 -1.68 7.59 -22.06
N ALA A 31 -2.53 7.91 -23.04
CA ALA A 31 -3.72 8.73 -22.85
C ALA A 31 -4.83 8.04 -22.02
N ASP A 32 -4.77 6.72 -21.86
CA ASP A 32 -5.78 5.93 -21.12
C ASP A 32 -5.45 5.82 -19.62
N LEU A 33 -4.32 6.39 -19.18
CA LEU A 33 -3.94 6.42 -17.77
C LEU A 33 -4.97 7.20 -16.94
N LYS A 34 -5.39 6.59 -15.83
CA LYS A 34 -6.23 7.25 -14.84
C LYS A 34 -5.34 7.93 -13.80
N PRO A 35 -5.63 9.19 -13.42
CA PRO A 35 -4.96 9.83 -12.30
C PRO A 35 -5.03 8.96 -11.05
N THR A 36 -3.90 8.81 -10.38
CA THR A 36 -3.75 8.04 -9.14
C THR A 36 -2.81 8.80 -8.18
N PHE A 37 -2.55 8.23 -7.02
CA PHE A 37 -1.58 8.78 -6.07
C PHE A 37 -0.14 8.47 -6.47
N ASP A 38 0.76 9.42 -6.22
CA ASP A 38 2.21 9.26 -6.50
C ASP A 38 3.02 8.93 -5.24
N ARG A 39 2.41 8.98 -4.05
CA ARG A 39 3.06 8.68 -2.78
C ARG A 39 2.08 8.16 -1.74
N ILE A 40 2.58 7.34 -0.82
CA ILE A 40 1.84 6.93 0.37
C ILE A 40 2.00 8.02 1.45
N PRO A 41 0.91 8.58 1.99
CA PRO A 41 0.99 9.63 3.01
C PRO A 41 1.54 9.07 4.33
N THR A 42 2.25 9.92 5.06
CA THR A 42 2.63 9.65 6.46
C THR A 42 1.76 10.49 7.38
N VAL A 43 1.17 9.86 8.40
CA VAL A 43 0.30 10.52 9.39
C VAL A 43 1.00 10.50 10.74
N ASP A 44 0.99 11.65 11.43
CA ASP A 44 1.57 11.82 12.76
C ASP A 44 0.50 11.63 13.84
N PHE A 45 0.68 10.63 14.70
CA PHE A 45 -0.24 10.27 15.77
C PHE A 45 0.11 10.92 17.12
N LYS A 46 1.11 11.80 17.18
CA LYS A 46 1.55 12.45 18.43
C LYS A 46 0.40 13.08 19.21
N LEU A 47 -0.56 13.68 18.50
CA LEU A 47 -1.72 14.34 19.08
C LEU A 47 -2.98 13.46 19.16
N ALA A 48 -2.92 12.21 18.70
CA ALA A 48 -4.06 11.29 18.74
C ALA A 48 -4.51 10.95 20.17
N PHE A 49 -3.62 11.13 21.14
CA PHE A 49 -3.85 10.87 22.56
C PHE A 49 -3.89 12.16 23.40
N SER A 50 -4.00 13.33 22.76
CA SER A 50 -4.15 14.62 23.45
C SER A 50 -5.48 14.71 24.20
N ASP A 51 -5.50 15.42 25.34
CA ASP A 51 -6.73 15.74 26.08
C ASP A 51 -7.68 16.64 25.26
N SER A 52 -7.12 17.43 24.35
CA SER A 52 -7.87 18.29 23.43
C SER A 52 -8.64 17.44 22.41
N LEU A 53 -9.96 17.64 22.35
CA LEU A 53 -10.80 17.02 21.31
C LEU A 53 -10.41 17.54 19.91
N ALA A 54 -10.07 18.82 19.79
CA ALA A 54 -9.73 19.43 18.50
C ALA A 54 -8.47 18.80 17.89
N ASP A 55 -7.48 18.50 18.73
CA ASP A 55 -6.23 17.83 18.36
C ASP A 55 -6.50 16.43 17.82
N ARG A 56 -7.29 15.64 18.55
CA ARG A 56 -7.66 14.28 18.13
C ARG A 56 -8.46 14.29 16.83
N GLN A 57 -9.36 15.26 16.66
CA GLN A 57 -10.11 15.44 15.42
C GLN A 57 -9.20 15.84 14.24
N ALA A 58 -8.13 16.59 14.48
CA ALA A 58 -7.16 16.93 13.43
C ALA A 58 -6.47 15.68 12.88
N VAL A 59 -5.95 14.82 13.76
CA VAL A 59 -5.36 13.53 13.34
C VAL A 59 -6.40 12.66 12.63
N ALA A 60 -7.63 12.58 13.14
CA ALA A 60 -8.70 11.80 12.51
C ALA A 60 -9.02 12.28 11.08
N ARG A 61 -8.96 13.59 10.80
CA ARG A 61 -9.14 14.14 9.45
C ARG A 61 -8.01 13.71 8.51
N GLU A 62 -6.77 13.67 8.97
CA GLU A 62 -5.63 13.19 8.18
C GLU A 62 -5.75 11.70 7.87
N VAL A 63 -6.11 10.88 8.87
CA VAL A 63 -6.38 9.45 8.69
C VAL A 63 -7.49 9.23 7.66
N LYS A 64 -8.62 9.94 7.80
CA LYS A 64 -9.72 9.86 6.83
C LYS A 64 -9.22 10.18 5.42
N ARG A 65 -8.51 11.28 5.27
CA ARG A 65 -7.98 11.73 3.97
C ARG A 65 -7.07 10.68 3.34
N ALA A 66 -6.11 10.13 4.10
CA ALA A 66 -5.20 9.11 3.61
C ALA A 66 -5.94 7.87 3.08
N PHE A 67 -6.94 7.38 3.83
CA PHE A 67 -7.70 6.20 3.41
C PHE A 67 -8.71 6.48 2.29
N THR A 68 -9.22 7.69 2.15
CA THR A 68 -10.15 8.03 1.05
C THR A 68 -9.45 8.38 -0.26
N GLU A 69 -8.26 8.98 -0.20
CA GLU A 69 -7.51 9.40 -1.39
C GLU A 69 -6.54 8.30 -1.88
N VAL A 70 -5.91 7.56 -0.95
CA VAL A 70 -4.83 6.60 -1.27
C VAL A 70 -5.16 5.18 -0.84
N GLY A 71 -5.87 5.00 0.29
CA GLY A 71 -6.20 3.69 0.86
C GLY A 71 -5.09 3.08 1.74
N PHE A 72 -3.93 3.74 1.84
CA PHE A 72 -2.78 3.32 2.64
C PHE A 72 -2.13 4.53 3.32
N MET A 73 -1.42 4.30 4.43
CA MET A 73 -0.58 5.30 5.09
C MET A 73 0.58 4.66 5.86
N TYR A 74 1.64 5.43 6.09
CA TYR A 74 2.60 5.20 7.16
C TYR A 74 2.16 5.95 8.41
N ALA A 75 2.29 5.34 9.59
CA ALA A 75 2.02 5.99 10.86
C ALA A 75 3.34 6.33 11.57
N THR A 76 3.41 7.51 12.18
CA THR A 76 4.54 7.94 13.04
C THR A 76 4.01 8.42 14.38
N ASN A 77 4.85 8.39 15.42
CA ASN A 77 4.46 8.75 16.81
C ASN A 77 3.17 8.06 17.29
N HIS A 78 2.94 6.81 16.86
CA HIS A 78 1.75 6.01 17.17
C HIS A 78 1.75 5.43 18.59
N GLY A 79 2.76 5.74 19.41
CA GLY A 79 2.86 5.33 20.82
C GLY A 79 3.38 3.90 21.04
N ILE A 80 3.76 3.17 19.99
CA ILE A 80 4.41 1.85 20.13
C ILE A 80 5.91 2.08 20.26
N SER A 81 6.53 1.58 21.34
CA SER A 81 7.96 1.73 21.58
C SER A 81 8.80 1.04 20.51
N SER A 82 9.99 1.57 20.23
CA SER A 82 10.96 0.94 19.32
C SER A 82 11.43 -0.42 19.85
N ASP A 83 11.70 -0.52 21.16
CA ASP A 83 12.08 -1.79 21.81
C ASP A 83 11.07 -2.91 21.57
N LEU A 84 9.76 -2.60 21.64
CA LEU A 84 8.72 -3.59 21.37
C LEU A 84 8.75 -4.02 19.89
N GLN A 85 8.91 -3.06 18.96
CA GLN A 85 9.01 -3.36 17.53
C GLN A 85 10.21 -4.27 17.25
N ASP A 86 11.38 -3.93 17.78
CA ASP A 86 12.63 -4.68 17.58
C ASP A 86 12.48 -6.12 18.09
N ARG A 87 11.99 -6.27 19.32
CA ARG A 87 11.74 -7.59 19.93
C ARG A 87 10.73 -8.41 19.15
N THR A 88 9.65 -7.80 18.65
CA THR A 88 8.66 -8.49 17.82
C THR A 88 9.29 -8.95 16.51
N THR A 89 10.05 -8.08 15.84
CA THR A 89 10.74 -8.43 14.61
C THR A 89 11.77 -9.55 14.83
N ASP A 90 12.49 -9.54 15.94
CA ASP A 90 13.47 -10.59 16.26
C ASP A 90 12.81 -11.92 16.59
N ALA A 91 11.67 -11.92 17.31
CA ALA A 91 10.89 -13.13 17.53
C ALA A 91 10.39 -13.74 16.21
N ILE A 92 9.98 -12.91 15.25
CA ILE A 92 9.58 -13.37 13.91
C ILE A 92 10.77 -14.02 13.19
N LYS A 93 11.95 -13.39 13.19
CA LYS A 93 13.16 -13.97 12.60
C LYS A 93 13.49 -15.33 13.22
N GLN A 94 13.54 -15.40 14.56
CA GLN A 94 13.82 -16.63 15.29
C GLN A 94 12.83 -17.76 14.96
N PHE A 95 11.56 -17.43 14.75
CA PHE A 95 10.55 -18.41 14.33
C PHE A 95 10.84 -18.97 12.93
N PHE A 96 11.12 -18.08 11.96
CA PHE A 96 11.36 -18.49 10.58
C PHE A 96 12.73 -19.14 10.35
N ASP A 97 13.69 -18.94 11.26
CA ASP A 97 14.99 -19.63 11.27
C ASP A 97 14.90 -21.10 11.72
N GLN A 98 13.78 -21.53 12.29
CA GLN A 98 13.60 -22.92 12.68
C GLN A 98 13.54 -23.84 11.45
N PRO A 99 14.01 -25.11 11.55
CA PRO A 99 13.89 -26.06 10.46
C PRO A 99 12.43 -26.24 10.04
N LYS A 100 12.15 -26.11 8.74
CA LYS A 100 10.83 -26.47 8.20
C LYS A 100 10.58 -27.94 8.50
N ARG A 101 9.68 -28.23 9.43
CA ARG A 101 9.27 -29.61 9.71
C ARG A 101 8.73 -30.21 8.42
N ARG A 102 9.47 -31.16 7.83
CA ARG A 102 8.97 -31.96 6.71
C ARG A 102 7.75 -32.74 7.21
N ARG A 103 6.64 -32.61 6.49
CA ARG A 103 5.59 -33.64 6.50
C ARG A 103 6.00 -34.76 5.55
#